data_AF-A0A9Q3VAV9-F1
#
_entry.id   AF-A0A9Q3VAV9-F1
#
_cell.length_a   1.000
_cell.length_b   1.000
_cell.length_c   1.000
_cell.angle_alpha   90.00
_cell.angle_beta   90.00
_cell.angle_gamma   90.00
#
_symmetry.space_group_name_H-M   'P 1'
#
loop_
_entity.id
_entity.type
_entity.pdbx_description
1 polymer ?
#
loop_
_entity_poly.entity_id
_entity_poly.type
_entity_poly.pdbx_seq_one_letter_code
_entity_poly.pdbx_strand_id
1 'polypeptide(L)'
;MNHPSRTKKDKRIYKILTIIVAIFITLILLLRLGIYLIATPSKTKIEMVTNQNDTFIVYEYDDSWLHHDYSYDIYEKVPGKIFSKKVPVLNVSASSTEEKFTKDDFFYTCTNYKYKNKEVKVYSGKNNSRNIFKVDGTSNYIYGEQAAIISCYLSNDYSYYEYLVPIYMNRLKNPKENNIRYISGVLLIFDISESFPIITENINKIDDEKIRKDVLKYIKDYPKSKQTKHDLIYKIFLPSK
;
A
#
# COMPACT_ATOMS: atom_id res chain seq x y z
N MET A 1 -63.11 -32.49 -26.70
CA MET A 1 -62.45 -33.72 -26.22
C MET A 1 -60.94 -33.49 -26.21
N ASN A 2 -60.33 -33.38 -25.03
CA ASN A 2 -58.87 -33.29 -24.88
C ASN A 2 -58.27 -34.70 -24.99
N HIS A 3 -57.44 -34.94 -26.01
CA HIS A 3 -56.78 -36.24 -26.21
C HIS A 3 -55.84 -36.58 -25.03
N PRO A 4 -56.06 -37.72 -24.33
CA PRO A 4 -55.32 -38.07 -23.12
C PRO A 4 -53.89 -38.60 -23.36
N SER A 5 -53.42 -38.69 -24.61
CA SER A 5 -52.11 -39.25 -24.96
C SER A 5 -50.94 -38.26 -24.92
N ARG A 6 -51.19 -36.94 -25.04
CA ARG A 6 -50.13 -35.91 -24.96
C ARG A 6 -49.61 -35.70 -23.53
N THR A 7 -50.48 -35.82 -22.52
CA THR A 7 -50.18 -35.45 -21.13
C THR A 7 -49.14 -36.34 -20.44
N LYS A 8 -48.99 -37.63 -20.79
CA LYS A 8 -47.96 -38.50 -20.20
C LYS A 8 -46.59 -38.32 -20.85
N LYS A 9 -46.53 -38.15 -22.18
CA LYS A 9 -45.27 -37.97 -22.91
C LYS A 9 -44.65 -36.61 -22.59
N ASP A 10 -45.47 -35.57 -22.54
CA ASP A 10 -45.03 -34.20 -22.19
C ASP A 10 -44.57 -34.11 -20.74
N LYS A 11 -45.24 -34.79 -19.79
CA LYS A 11 -44.77 -34.91 -18.39
C LYS A 11 -43.42 -35.63 -18.28
N ARG A 12 -43.16 -36.63 -19.13
CA ARG A 12 -41.90 -37.39 -19.13
C ARG A 12 -40.76 -36.56 -19.71
N ILE A 13 -41.03 -35.81 -20.79
CA ILE A 13 -40.09 -34.85 -21.39
C ILE A 13 -39.78 -33.73 -20.40
N TYR A 14 -40.79 -33.15 -19.75
CA TYR A 14 -40.60 -32.11 -18.74
C TYR A 14 -39.73 -32.61 -17.58
N LYS A 15 -39.99 -33.81 -17.06
CA LYS A 15 -39.14 -34.43 -16.01
C LYS A 15 -37.68 -34.61 -16.46
N ILE A 16 -37.45 -35.10 -17.67
CA ILE A 16 -36.09 -35.27 -18.22
C ILE A 16 -35.40 -33.91 -18.36
N LEU A 17 -36.13 -32.90 -18.88
CA LEU A 17 -35.61 -31.54 -19.03
C LEU A 17 -35.26 -30.93 -17.67
N THR A 18 -36.11 -31.10 -16.65
CA THR A 18 -35.84 -30.62 -15.29
C THR A 18 -34.59 -31.26 -14.70
N ILE A 19 -34.39 -32.57 -14.90
CA ILE A 19 -33.19 -33.29 -14.44
C ILE A 19 -31.94 -32.75 -15.15
N ILE A 20 -31.99 -32.55 -16.47
CA ILE A 20 -30.87 -32.00 -17.24
C ILE A 20 -30.50 -30.59 -16.74
N VAL A 21 -31.49 -29.73 -16.52
CA VAL A 21 -31.29 -28.37 -15.99
C VAL A 21 -30.67 -28.42 -14.59
N ALA A 22 -31.14 -29.31 -13.72
CA ALA A 22 -30.59 -29.46 -12.38
C ALA A 22 -29.12 -29.92 -12.40
N ILE A 23 -28.77 -30.87 -13.29
CA ILE A 23 -27.38 -31.32 -13.49
C ILE A 23 -26.51 -30.16 -13.97
N PHE A 24 -27.00 -29.36 -14.93
CA PHE A 24 -26.24 -28.24 -15.48
C PHE A 24 -25.98 -27.14 -14.43
N ILE A 25 -26.99 -26.79 -13.63
CA ILE A 25 -26.83 -25.86 -12.50
C ILE A 25 -25.81 -26.40 -11.49
N THR A 26 -25.88 -27.70 -11.17
CA THR A 26 -24.96 -28.34 -10.23
C THR A 26 -23.52 -28.29 -10.74
N LEU A 27 -23.30 -28.57 -12.03
CA LEU A 27 -21.98 -28.46 -12.67
C LEU A 27 -21.42 -27.03 -12.62
N ILE A 28 -22.24 -26.01 -12.89
CA ILE A 28 -21.83 -24.61 -12.79
C ILE A 28 -21.43 -24.25 -11.36
N LEU A 29 -22.19 -24.69 -10.36
CA LEU A 29 -21.90 -24.44 -8.95
C LEU A 29 -20.60 -25.15 -8.52
N LEU A 30 -20.38 -26.39 -8.95
CA LEU A 30 -19.14 -27.14 -8.67
C LEU A 30 -17.94 -26.51 -9.35
N LEU A 31 -18.07 -26.05 -10.60
CA LEU A 31 -17.00 -25.35 -11.31
C LEU A 31 -16.65 -24.04 -10.60
N ARG A 32 -17.67 -23.27 -10.18
CA ARG A 32 -17.48 -22.02 -9.42
C ARG A 32 -16.82 -22.27 -8.07
N LEU A 33 -17.21 -23.34 -7.37
CA LEU A 33 -16.58 -23.76 -6.11
C LEU A 33 -15.14 -24.21 -6.32
N GLY A 34 -14.85 -24.97 -7.38
CA GLY A 34 -13.51 -25.38 -7.76
C GLY A 34 -12.61 -24.18 -8.06
N ILE A 35 -13.08 -23.24 -8.90
CA ILE A 35 -12.37 -21.98 -9.16
C ILE A 35 -12.17 -21.20 -7.86
N TYR A 36 -13.19 -21.10 -7.02
CA TYR A 36 -13.07 -20.41 -5.73
C TYR A 36 -12.00 -21.04 -4.85
N LEU A 37 -11.97 -22.36 -4.69
CA LEU A 37 -11.00 -23.07 -3.86
C LEU A 37 -9.57 -23.03 -4.42
N ILE A 38 -9.43 -23.00 -5.75
CA ILE A 38 -8.13 -22.95 -6.44
C ILE A 38 -7.57 -21.52 -6.49
N ALA A 39 -8.45 -20.52 -6.62
CA ALA A 39 -8.09 -19.12 -6.76
C ALA A 39 -8.23 -18.32 -5.46
N THR A 40 -8.60 -18.95 -4.33
CA THR A 40 -8.47 -18.28 -3.04
C THR A 40 -7.01 -18.39 -2.61
N PRO A 41 -6.26 -17.28 -2.57
CA PRO A 41 -4.91 -17.32 -2.04
C PRO A 41 -4.96 -17.85 -0.61
N SER A 42 -4.01 -18.71 -0.26
CA SER A 42 -3.93 -19.23 1.09
C SER A 42 -3.67 -18.07 2.04
N LYS A 43 -4.56 -17.89 3.03
CA LYS A 43 -4.55 -16.74 3.93
C LYS A 43 -3.97 -17.14 5.28
N THR A 44 -2.71 -16.78 5.52
CA THR A 44 -2.08 -16.98 6.82
C THR A 44 -2.34 -15.76 7.71
N LYS A 45 -2.97 -15.97 8.86
CA LYS A 45 -3.18 -14.92 9.86
C LYS A 45 -2.02 -14.92 10.85
N ILE A 46 -1.29 -13.81 10.92
CA ILE A 46 -0.17 -13.58 11.81
C ILE A 46 -0.55 -12.48 12.80
N GLU A 47 -0.35 -12.72 14.10
CA GLU A 47 -0.50 -11.67 15.12
C GLU A 47 0.88 -11.12 15.48
N MET A 48 1.08 -9.82 15.28
CA MET A 48 2.34 -9.13 15.53
C MET A 48 2.14 -8.12 16.68
N VAL A 49 2.84 -8.33 17.79
CA VAL A 49 2.84 -7.41 18.93
C VAL A 49 4.08 -6.53 18.85
N THR A 50 3.92 -5.22 18.77
CA THR A 50 5.04 -4.27 18.72
C THR A 50 5.72 -4.13 20.08
N ASN A 51 6.88 -3.49 20.12
CA ASN A 51 7.59 -3.24 21.38
C ASN A 51 6.84 -2.27 22.31
N GLN A 52 5.88 -1.53 21.77
CA GLN A 52 4.99 -0.62 22.47
C GLN A 52 3.73 -1.32 22.99
N ASN A 53 3.64 -2.64 22.81
CA ASN A 53 2.47 -3.48 23.10
C ASN A 53 1.23 -3.17 22.24
N ASP A 54 1.38 -2.44 21.12
CA ASP A 54 0.32 -2.33 20.12
C ASP A 54 0.24 -3.66 19.36
N THR A 55 -0.96 -4.16 19.10
CA THR A 55 -1.16 -5.45 18.42
C THR A 55 -1.69 -5.24 17.02
N PHE A 56 -1.04 -5.87 16.04
CA PHE A 56 -1.45 -5.88 14.64
C PHE A 56 -1.79 -7.30 14.19
N ILE A 57 -2.81 -7.42 13.35
CA ILE A 57 -3.16 -8.65 12.65
C ILE A 57 -2.74 -8.45 11.20
N VAL A 58 -1.82 -9.29 10.75
CA VAL A 58 -1.36 -9.33 9.36
C VAL A 58 -1.96 -10.56 8.70
N TYR A 59 -2.57 -10.35 7.55
CA TYR A 59 -3.02 -11.43 6.69
C TYR A 59 -2.09 -11.51 5.49
N GLU A 60 -1.32 -12.58 5.44
CA GLU A 60 -0.47 -12.92 4.31
C GLU A 60 -1.27 -13.75 3.32
N TYR A 61 -1.18 -13.39 2.05
CA TYR A 61 -1.78 -14.08 0.93
C TYR A 61 -0.66 -14.59 0.02
N ASP A 62 -0.54 -15.92 -0.08
CA ASP A 62 0.35 -16.56 -1.05
C ASP A 62 -0.42 -16.69 -2.39
N ASP A 63 -0.03 -15.94 -3.43
CA ASP A 63 -0.57 -16.16 -4.77
C ASP A 63 0.11 -17.39 -5.39
N SER A 64 -0.65 -18.46 -5.63
CA SER A 64 -0.10 -19.81 -5.80
C SER A 64 0.00 -20.29 -7.25
N TRP A 65 -0.09 -19.42 -8.25
CA TRP A 65 -0.25 -19.89 -9.63
C TRP A 65 0.98 -19.77 -10.54
N LEU A 66 1.81 -18.72 -10.45
CA LEU A 66 2.96 -18.57 -11.38
C LEU A 66 4.20 -17.86 -10.80
N HIS A 67 4.07 -17.10 -9.71
CA HIS A 67 5.15 -16.39 -9.04
C HIS A 67 4.89 -16.43 -7.53
N HIS A 68 5.93 -16.58 -6.70
CA HIS A 68 5.79 -16.47 -5.25
C HIS A 68 5.59 -15.00 -4.86
N ASP A 69 4.40 -14.48 -5.15
CA ASP A 69 4.01 -13.13 -4.79
C ASP A 69 3.29 -13.18 -3.45
N TYR A 70 3.98 -12.71 -2.42
CA TYR A 70 3.41 -12.51 -1.09
C TYR A 70 2.74 -11.14 -1.07
N SER A 71 1.47 -11.08 -0.70
CA SER A 71 0.77 -9.80 -0.44
C SER A 71 0.19 -9.76 0.97
N TYR A 72 0.09 -8.57 1.54
CA TYR A 72 -0.23 -8.41 2.96
C TYR A 72 -1.35 -7.40 3.18
N ASP A 73 -2.38 -7.79 3.92
CA ASP A 73 -3.27 -6.83 4.58
C ASP A 73 -2.86 -6.66 6.05
N ILE A 74 -2.93 -5.43 6.57
CA ILE A 74 -2.53 -5.12 7.93
C ILE A 74 -3.68 -4.41 8.66
N TYR A 75 -3.93 -4.84 9.90
CA TYR A 75 -4.96 -4.26 10.77
C TYR A 75 -4.42 -4.02 12.17
N GLU A 76 -4.72 -2.89 12.80
CA GLU A 76 -4.58 -2.73 14.24
C GLU A 76 -5.71 -3.50 14.94
N LYS A 77 -5.34 -4.33 15.93
CA LYS A 77 -6.26 -5.00 16.84
C LYS A 77 -6.40 -4.11 18.08
N VAL A 78 -7.47 -3.34 18.12
CA VAL A 78 -7.80 -2.48 19.27
C VAL A 78 -8.61 -3.29 20.27
N PRO A 79 -8.11 -3.50 21.50
CA PRO A 79 -8.89 -4.16 22.55
C PRO A 79 -10.17 -3.38 22.84
N GLY A 80 -11.32 -4.04 22.74
CA GLY A 80 -12.60 -3.49 23.18
C GLY A 80 -13.07 -4.19 24.46
N LYS A 81 -14.02 -3.56 25.16
CA LYS A 81 -14.58 -4.11 26.42
C LYS A 81 -15.19 -5.51 26.28
N ILE A 82 -15.72 -5.84 25.08
CA ILE A 82 -16.39 -7.12 24.81
C ILE A 82 -15.74 -7.83 23.62
N PHE A 83 -15.51 -7.10 22.51
CA PHE A 83 -14.83 -7.64 21.33
C PHE A 83 -13.71 -6.70 20.90
N SER A 84 -12.60 -7.28 20.43
CA SER A 84 -11.53 -6.52 19.78
C SER A 84 -12.02 -5.98 18.44
N LYS A 85 -11.77 -4.70 18.18
CA LYS A 85 -12.02 -4.07 16.87
C LYS A 85 -10.80 -4.26 15.98
N LYS A 86 -11.04 -4.53 14.69
CA LYS A 86 -10.00 -4.46 13.65
C LYS A 86 -10.09 -3.12 12.94
N VAL A 87 -9.01 -2.37 12.96
CA VAL A 87 -8.88 -1.09 12.26
C VAL A 87 -7.91 -1.30 11.10
N PRO A 88 -8.33 -1.09 9.84
CA PRO A 88 -7.44 -1.31 8.71
C PRO A 88 -6.30 -0.29 8.69
N VAL A 89 -5.13 -0.74 8.25
CA VAL A 89 -4.12 0.14 7.68
C VAL A 89 -4.55 0.41 6.23
N LEU A 90 -4.65 1.68 5.86
CA LEU A 90 -5.07 2.08 4.51
C LEU A 90 -3.87 2.12 3.55
N ASN A 91 -4.17 1.98 2.25
CA ASN A 91 -3.21 2.04 1.15
C ASN A 91 -2.07 1.03 1.27
N VAL A 92 -2.35 -0.13 1.86
CA VAL A 92 -1.35 -1.18 1.97
C VAL A 92 -1.10 -1.78 0.59
N SER A 93 0.11 -1.55 0.09
CA SER A 93 0.67 -2.16 -1.11
C SER A 93 1.89 -3.00 -0.77
N ALA A 94 1.93 -3.57 0.44
CA ALA A 94 3.02 -4.43 0.87
C ALA A 94 2.97 -5.75 0.09
N SER A 95 3.92 -5.94 -0.82
CA SER A 95 4.16 -7.21 -1.48
C SER A 95 5.65 -7.53 -1.63
N SER A 96 5.96 -8.81 -1.83
CA SER A 96 7.31 -9.34 -2.03
C SER A 96 7.28 -10.49 -3.03
N THR A 97 8.24 -10.53 -3.95
CA THR A 97 8.39 -11.62 -4.92
C THR A 97 9.48 -12.63 -4.53
N GLU A 98 10.22 -12.36 -3.44
CA GLU A 98 11.42 -13.12 -3.05
C GLU A 98 11.23 -13.85 -1.72
N GLU A 99 10.77 -13.15 -0.69
CA GLU A 99 10.66 -13.68 0.67
C GLU A 99 9.46 -13.14 1.45
N LYS A 100 9.02 -13.91 2.45
CA LYS A 100 7.96 -13.51 3.37
C LYS A 100 8.45 -12.41 4.31
N PHE A 101 7.62 -11.40 4.53
CA PHE A 101 7.92 -10.36 5.50
C PHE A 101 7.75 -10.83 6.93
N THR A 102 8.65 -10.35 7.77
CA THR A 102 8.67 -10.56 9.22
C THR A 102 8.08 -9.36 9.96
N LYS A 103 7.92 -9.47 11.28
CA LYS A 103 7.54 -8.34 12.13
C LYS A 103 8.50 -7.16 11.94
N ASP A 104 9.80 -7.40 11.80
CA ASP A 104 10.81 -6.35 11.69
C ASP A 104 10.75 -5.62 10.34
N ASP A 105 10.08 -6.16 9.34
CA ASP A 105 9.87 -5.46 8.06
C ASP A 105 8.81 -4.36 8.15
N PHE A 106 8.00 -4.37 9.20
CA PHE A 106 6.94 -3.38 9.44
C PHE A 106 7.12 -2.59 10.75
N PHE A 107 7.61 -3.25 11.80
CA PHE A 107 7.53 -2.77 13.18
C PHE A 107 8.88 -2.84 13.92
N TYR A 108 9.99 -2.59 13.21
CA TYR A 108 11.34 -2.58 13.81
C TYR A 108 11.53 -1.41 14.78
N THR A 109 11.07 -0.21 14.41
CA THR A 109 11.10 0.98 15.26
C THR A 109 9.74 1.66 15.35
N CYS A 110 9.54 2.42 16.42
CA CYS A 110 8.40 3.32 16.59
C CYS A 110 8.92 4.70 16.97
N THR A 111 8.47 5.72 16.26
CA THR A 111 8.81 7.13 16.53
C THR A 111 7.53 7.94 16.67
N ASN A 112 7.46 8.76 17.72
CA ASN A 112 6.41 9.76 17.88
C ASN A 112 7.01 11.15 17.64
N TYR A 113 6.31 12.00 16.89
CA TYR A 113 6.68 13.40 16.71
C TYR A 113 5.44 14.27 16.56
N LYS A 114 5.64 15.59 16.66
CA LYS A 114 4.59 16.58 16.45
C LYS A 114 4.80 17.29 15.12
N TYR A 115 3.76 17.36 14.30
CA TYR A 115 3.77 18.09 13.03
C TYR A 115 2.39 18.67 12.74
N LYS A 116 2.33 19.93 12.27
CA LYS A 116 1.07 20.68 12.06
C LYS A 116 0.09 20.59 13.24
N ASN A 117 0.61 20.73 14.46
CA ASN A 117 -0.15 20.63 15.72
C ASN A 117 -0.81 19.27 16.01
N LYS A 118 -0.41 18.22 15.29
CA LYS A 118 -0.84 16.83 15.52
C LYS A 118 0.32 15.99 16.01
N GLU A 119 0.05 15.07 16.92
CA GLU A 119 0.98 13.98 17.18
C GLU A 119 0.87 12.93 16.08
N VAL A 120 2.01 12.37 15.67
CA VAL A 120 2.08 11.35 14.64
C VAL A 120 2.93 10.20 15.19
N LYS A 121 2.31 9.03 15.29
CA LYS A 121 2.99 7.77 15.63
C LYS A 121 3.37 7.08 14.32
N VAL A 122 4.65 6.75 14.15
CA VAL A 122 5.17 6.08 12.96
C VAL A 122 5.90 4.80 13.36
N TYR A 123 5.40 3.69 12.88
CA TYR A 123 6.11 2.42 12.81
C TYR A 123 6.96 2.38 11.54
N SER A 124 8.19 1.88 11.64
CA SER A 124 9.07 1.69 10.49
C SER A 124 9.69 0.30 10.53
N GLY A 125 9.80 -0.32 9.37
CA GLY A 125 10.58 -1.52 9.17
C GLY A 125 12.08 -1.29 9.29
N LYS A 126 12.82 -2.39 9.28
CA LYS A 126 14.29 -2.39 9.24
C LYS A 126 14.78 -1.53 8.08
N ASN A 127 15.90 -0.84 8.29
CA ASN A 127 16.45 0.13 7.33
C ASN A 127 15.45 1.24 6.94
N ASN A 128 14.49 1.58 7.81
CA ASN A 128 13.53 2.64 7.54
C ASN A 128 12.63 2.35 6.31
N SER A 129 12.51 1.07 5.96
CA SER A 129 11.54 0.58 4.97
C SER A 129 10.13 0.64 5.54
N ARG A 130 9.11 0.65 4.65
CA ARG A 130 7.69 0.43 4.96
C ARG A 130 7.21 1.14 6.23
N ASN A 131 6.82 2.41 6.10
CA ASN A 131 6.29 3.16 7.24
C ASN A 131 4.80 2.85 7.43
N ILE A 132 4.34 2.68 8.66
CA ILE A 132 2.90 2.65 9.01
C ILE A 132 2.67 3.74 10.02
N PHE A 133 1.82 4.72 9.72
CA PHE A 133 1.64 5.87 10.59
C PHE A 133 0.20 6.20 10.92
N LYS A 134 -0.01 6.83 12.07
CA LYS A 134 -1.31 7.30 12.53
C LYS A 134 -1.16 8.73 13.04
N VAL A 135 -2.04 9.58 12.57
CA VAL A 135 -2.12 10.99 12.96
C VAL A 135 -3.16 11.10 14.07
N ASP A 136 -2.88 11.89 15.09
CA ASP A 136 -3.82 12.09 16.19
C ASP A 136 -5.17 12.66 15.70
N GLY A 137 -6.25 12.04 16.16
CA GLY A 137 -7.61 12.28 15.71
C GLY A 137 -8.03 11.53 14.44
N THR A 138 -7.18 10.71 13.81
CA THR A 138 -7.59 9.83 12.70
C THR A 138 -7.97 8.44 13.18
N SER A 139 -8.95 7.83 12.51
CA SER A 139 -9.42 6.49 12.87
C SER A 139 -8.50 5.36 12.41
N ASN A 140 -7.77 5.58 11.31
CA ASN A 140 -7.00 4.53 10.63
C ASN A 140 -5.49 4.85 10.65
N TYR A 141 -4.68 3.81 10.55
CA TYR A 141 -3.29 3.93 10.13
C TYR A 141 -3.22 4.03 8.61
N ILE A 142 -2.09 4.54 8.12
CA ILE A 142 -1.80 4.71 6.71
C ILE A 142 -0.46 4.06 6.43
N TYR A 143 -0.39 3.28 5.36
CA TYR A 143 0.84 2.71 4.85
C TYR A 143 1.59 3.77 4.03
N GLY A 144 2.74 4.19 4.53
CA GLY A 144 3.66 5.18 3.98
C GLY A 144 4.70 4.58 3.06
N GLU A 145 4.27 3.89 2.01
CA GLU A 145 5.17 3.42 0.97
C GLU A 145 5.57 4.54 0.02
N GLN A 146 6.81 4.43 -0.44
CA GLN A 146 7.44 5.38 -1.31
C GLN A 146 6.73 5.54 -2.67
N ALA A 147 6.45 4.41 -3.33
CA ALA A 147 5.70 4.37 -4.59
C ALA A 147 4.30 4.98 -4.44
N ALA A 148 3.64 4.75 -3.29
CA ALA A 148 2.31 5.25 -3.03
C ALA A 148 2.24 6.78 -2.96
N ILE A 149 3.26 7.45 -2.41
CA ILE A 149 3.31 8.92 -2.34
C ILE A 149 3.27 9.54 -3.74
N ILE A 150 3.99 8.96 -4.69
CA ILE A 150 4.06 9.45 -6.08
C ILE A 150 2.73 9.22 -6.78
N SER A 151 2.17 8.01 -6.65
CA SER A 151 0.85 7.69 -7.23
C SER A 151 -0.22 8.64 -6.72
N CYS A 152 -0.24 8.89 -5.41
CA CYS A 152 -1.14 9.84 -4.74
C CYS A 152 -0.88 11.29 -5.15
N TYR A 153 0.37 11.68 -5.39
CA TYR A 153 0.68 13.01 -5.91
C TYR A 153 0.08 13.22 -7.30
N LEU A 154 0.18 12.22 -8.17
CA LEU A 154 -0.40 12.27 -9.52
C LEU A 154 -1.94 12.28 -9.49
N SER A 155 -2.58 11.70 -8.47
CA SER A 155 -4.03 11.73 -8.28
C SER A 155 -4.54 12.89 -7.41
N ASN A 156 -3.65 13.79 -6.94
CA ASN A 156 -3.94 14.87 -5.99
C ASN A 156 -4.50 14.42 -4.62
N ASP A 157 -4.27 13.17 -4.20
CA ASP A 157 -4.72 12.62 -2.91
C ASP A 157 -3.54 12.21 -2.02
N TYR A 158 -2.64 13.15 -1.73
CA TYR A 158 -1.37 12.91 -1.02
C TYR A 158 -1.24 13.67 0.29
N SER A 159 -2.25 14.44 0.69
CA SER A 159 -2.17 15.38 1.82
C SER A 159 -1.77 14.72 3.13
N TYR A 160 -2.23 13.51 3.40
CA TYR A 160 -1.92 12.79 4.63
C TYR A 160 -0.46 12.31 4.70
N TYR A 161 0.25 12.18 3.58
CA TYR A 161 1.67 11.82 3.59
C TYR A 161 2.57 12.99 3.99
N GLU A 162 2.06 14.23 3.98
CA GLU A 162 2.82 15.39 4.45
C GLU A 162 3.22 15.24 5.92
N TYR A 163 2.46 14.46 6.70
CA TYR A 163 2.78 14.18 8.09
C TYR A 163 4.11 13.45 8.24
N LEU A 164 4.59 12.73 7.21
CA LEU A 164 5.90 12.07 7.24
C LEU A 164 7.08 13.01 6.98
N VAL A 165 6.86 14.30 6.68
CA VAL A 165 7.94 15.28 6.41
C VAL A 165 9.06 15.28 7.45
N PRO A 166 8.79 15.26 8.78
CA PRO A 166 9.86 15.21 9.79
C PRO A 166 10.74 13.97 9.69
N ILE A 167 10.17 12.81 9.32
CA ILE A 167 10.94 11.58 9.11
C ILE A 167 11.87 11.75 7.92
N TYR A 168 11.39 12.33 6.81
CA TYR A 168 12.19 12.58 5.61
C TYR A 168 13.30 13.61 5.86
N MET A 169 12.99 14.71 6.54
CA MET A 169 13.97 15.71 6.98
C MET A 169 15.07 15.09 7.84
N ASN A 170 14.71 14.22 8.78
CA ASN A 170 15.69 13.56 9.62
C ASN A 170 16.58 12.58 8.83
N ARG A 171 15.99 11.86 7.86
CA ARG A 171 16.74 10.92 7.00
C ARG A 171 17.75 11.64 6.10
N LEU A 172 17.50 12.89 5.71
CA LEU A 172 18.47 13.70 4.96
C LEU A 172 19.65 14.23 5.80
N LYS A 173 19.62 14.11 7.13
CA LYS A 173 20.78 14.49 7.96
C LYS A 173 21.96 13.55 7.78
N ASN A 174 21.69 12.26 7.56
CA ASN A 174 22.69 11.23 7.31
C ASN A 174 22.17 10.24 6.26
N PRO A 175 22.02 10.67 5.00
CA PRO A 175 21.36 9.86 4.00
C PRO A 175 22.31 8.81 3.43
N LYS A 176 21.77 7.62 3.12
CA LYS A 176 22.40 6.70 2.17
C LYS A 176 22.25 7.31 0.77
N GLU A 177 23.29 7.20 -0.05
CA GLU A 177 23.34 7.82 -1.39
C GLU A 177 22.11 7.49 -2.25
N ASN A 178 21.75 6.20 -2.30
CA ASN A 178 20.60 5.70 -3.05
C ASN A 178 19.24 6.29 -2.60
N ASN A 179 19.16 6.87 -1.40
CA ASN A 179 17.93 7.45 -0.86
C ASN A 179 17.86 8.97 -1.02
N ILE A 180 18.96 9.66 -1.34
CA ILE A 180 19.00 11.14 -1.43
C ILE A 180 18.02 11.65 -2.47
N ARG A 181 18.08 11.09 -3.68
CA ARG A 181 17.22 11.43 -4.82
C ARG A 181 15.74 11.31 -4.43
N TYR A 182 15.38 10.16 -3.86
CA TYR A 182 14.02 9.84 -3.47
C TYR A 182 13.49 10.79 -2.39
N ILE A 183 14.21 10.92 -1.27
CA ILE A 183 13.75 11.72 -0.13
C ILE A 183 13.61 13.20 -0.53
N SER A 184 14.54 13.69 -1.36
CA SER A 184 14.46 15.04 -1.92
C SER A 184 13.18 15.20 -2.73
N GLY A 185 12.88 14.29 -3.66
CA GLY A 185 11.65 14.32 -4.44
C GLY A 185 10.37 14.38 -3.59
N VAL A 186 10.31 13.60 -2.52
CA VAL A 186 9.16 13.62 -1.59
C VAL A 186 8.99 14.97 -0.92
N LEU A 187 10.07 15.58 -0.44
CA LEU A 187 10.02 16.89 0.20
C LEU A 187 9.65 18.00 -0.79
N LEU A 188 10.05 17.88 -2.06
CA LEU A 188 9.65 18.77 -3.14
C LEU A 188 8.15 18.63 -3.48
N ILE A 189 7.57 17.40 -3.45
CA ILE A 189 6.13 17.19 -3.66
C ILE A 189 5.31 18.08 -2.71
N PHE A 190 5.68 18.11 -1.43
CA PHE A 190 4.98 18.85 -0.38
C PHE A 190 5.38 20.33 -0.25
N ASP A 191 6.22 20.85 -1.15
CA ASP A 191 6.67 22.24 -1.16
C ASP A 191 7.32 22.69 0.18
N ILE A 192 8.09 21.81 0.83
CA ILE A 192 8.76 22.10 2.11
C ILE A 192 10.01 22.94 1.85
N SER A 193 9.87 24.26 1.73
CA SER A 193 11.00 25.16 1.44
C SER A 193 12.11 25.10 2.49
N GLU A 194 11.78 24.79 3.74
CA GLU A 194 12.74 24.60 4.84
C GLU A 194 13.67 23.40 4.60
N SER A 195 13.30 22.49 3.71
CA SER A 195 14.14 21.36 3.30
C SER A 195 15.19 21.72 2.25
N PHE A 196 15.09 22.88 1.60
CA PHE A 196 15.96 23.20 0.46
C PHE A 196 17.45 23.23 0.81
N PRO A 197 17.90 23.81 1.95
CA PRO A 197 19.32 23.78 2.30
C PRO A 197 19.88 22.36 2.42
N ILE A 198 19.15 21.47 3.11
CA ILE A 198 19.60 20.09 3.33
C ILE A 198 19.50 19.24 2.06
N ILE A 199 18.53 19.53 1.18
CA ILE A 199 18.48 18.93 -0.16
C ILE A 199 19.68 19.38 -0.98
N THR A 200 19.98 20.68 -1.05
CA THR A 200 21.11 21.23 -1.80
C THR A 200 22.45 20.63 -1.33
N GLU A 201 22.64 20.47 -0.02
CA GLU A 201 23.84 19.84 0.54
C GLU A 201 24.01 18.39 0.06
N ASN A 202 22.93 17.61 0.08
CA ASN A 202 23.01 16.17 -0.19
C ASN A 202 22.89 15.82 -1.67
N ILE A 203 22.14 16.58 -2.47
CA ILE A 203 21.91 16.28 -3.90
C ILE A 203 23.22 16.33 -4.71
N ASN A 204 24.27 16.99 -4.21
CA ASN A 204 25.59 16.97 -4.83
C ASN A 204 26.30 15.62 -4.74
N LYS A 205 25.84 14.73 -3.86
CA LYS A 205 26.40 13.39 -3.65
C LYS A 205 25.78 12.33 -4.57
N ILE A 206 24.81 12.69 -5.42
CA ILE A 206 24.23 11.76 -6.40
C ILE A 206 25.02 11.82 -7.71
N ASP A 207 25.22 10.67 -8.36
CA ASP A 207 25.92 10.59 -9.65
C ASP A 207 25.14 11.20 -10.83
N ASP A 208 23.81 11.18 -10.79
CA ASP A 208 22.94 11.70 -11.86
C ASP A 208 23.00 13.24 -11.96
N GLU A 209 23.92 13.75 -12.77
CA GLU A 209 24.17 15.17 -12.98
C GLU A 209 22.92 15.93 -13.47
N LYS A 210 22.10 15.28 -14.31
CA LYS A 210 20.90 15.89 -14.86
C LYS A 210 19.87 16.12 -13.77
N ILE A 211 19.60 15.11 -12.95
CA ILE A 211 18.70 15.23 -11.80
C ILE A 211 19.22 16.26 -10.80
N ARG A 212 20.52 16.25 -10.51
CA ARG A 212 21.15 17.24 -9.63
C ARG A 212 20.90 18.67 -10.12
N LYS A 213 21.18 18.95 -11.41
CA LYS A 213 20.95 20.29 -12.01
C LYS A 213 19.47 20.68 -12.00
N ASP A 214 18.57 19.76 -12.36
CA ASP A 214 17.13 20.04 -12.41
C ASP A 214 16.57 20.35 -11.00
N VAL A 215 16.99 19.62 -9.96
CA VAL A 215 16.62 19.88 -8.55
C VAL A 215 17.15 21.24 -8.07
N LEU A 216 18.42 21.54 -8.31
CA LEU A 216 19.03 22.81 -7.89
C LEU A 216 18.39 24.01 -8.59
N LYS A 217 18.05 23.86 -9.89
CA LYS A 217 17.32 24.88 -10.63
C LYS A 217 15.92 25.11 -10.04
N TYR A 218 15.18 24.05 -9.75
CA TYR A 218 13.86 24.15 -9.11
C TYR A 218 13.92 24.90 -7.78
N ILE A 219 14.87 24.55 -6.90
CA ILE A 219 15.06 25.22 -5.61
C ILE A 219 15.37 26.71 -5.79
N LYS A 220 16.23 27.06 -6.75
CA LYS A 220 16.60 28.45 -7.05
C LYS A 220 15.42 29.27 -7.59
N ASP A 221 14.60 28.66 -8.44
CA ASP A 221 13.51 29.33 -9.13
C ASP A 221 12.19 29.30 -8.33
N TYR A 222 12.13 28.58 -7.22
CA TYR A 222 10.93 28.44 -6.37
C TYR A 222 10.42 29.81 -5.87
N PRO A 223 9.09 30.07 -5.89
CA PRO A 223 7.98 29.18 -6.24
C PRO A 223 7.54 29.27 -7.72
N LYS A 224 8.37 29.77 -8.63
CA LYS A 224 7.92 30.14 -9.98
C LYS A 224 7.75 28.90 -10.87
N SER A 225 6.49 28.48 -11.00
CA SER A 225 5.87 27.45 -11.86
C SER A 225 5.62 26.07 -11.23
N LYS A 226 4.34 25.65 -11.19
CA LYS A 226 3.90 24.29 -10.82
C LYS A 226 4.22 23.24 -11.90
N GLN A 227 4.33 23.65 -13.16
CA GLN A 227 4.50 22.74 -14.29
C GLN A 227 5.92 22.14 -14.30
N THR A 228 6.92 22.96 -13.96
CA THR A 228 8.31 22.49 -13.74
C THR A 228 8.43 21.52 -12.57
N LYS A 229 7.56 21.61 -11.56
CA LYS A 229 7.52 20.64 -10.45
C LYS A 229 7.09 19.25 -10.92
N HIS A 230 5.96 19.14 -11.63
CA HIS A 230 5.47 17.85 -12.10
C HIS A 230 6.50 17.11 -12.97
N ASP A 231 7.11 17.80 -13.93
CA ASP A 231 8.14 17.21 -14.79
C ASP A 231 9.37 16.76 -14.00
N LEU A 232 9.81 17.57 -13.03
CA LEU A 232 10.92 17.21 -12.15
C LEU A 232 10.59 15.97 -11.31
N ILE A 233 9.43 15.94 -10.67
CA ILE A 233 8.96 14.81 -9.87
C ILE A 233 8.92 13.54 -10.72
N TYR A 234 8.35 13.60 -11.91
CA TYR A 234 8.31 12.46 -12.84
C TYR A 234 9.72 11.93 -13.16
N LYS A 235 10.68 12.81 -13.44
CA LYS A 235 12.08 12.43 -13.66
C LYS A 235 12.75 11.85 -12.42
N ILE A 236 12.50 12.40 -11.23
CA ILE A 236 13.10 11.92 -9.98
C ILE A 236 12.69 10.47 -9.70
N PHE A 237 11.42 10.13 -9.96
CA PHE A 237 10.85 8.84 -9.56
C PHE A 237 10.86 7.75 -10.63
N LEU A 238 11.15 8.10 -11.88
CA LEU A 238 11.37 7.11 -12.93
C LEU A 238 12.86 6.87 -13.16
N PRO A 239 13.28 5.60 -13.30
CA PRO A 239 14.66 5.28 -13.63
C PRO A 239 15.01 5.90 -14.99
N SER A 240 16.12 6.63 -15.02
CA SER A 240 16.79 7.00 -16.26
C SER A 240 17.17 5.69 -16.96
N LYS A 241 16.63 5.45 -18.16
CA LYS A 241 17.11 4.36 -19.02
C LYS A 241 18.58 4.55 -19.38
#